data_AF-A0A959P439-F1
#
_entry.id   AF-A0A959P439-F1
#
_cell.length_a   1.000
_cell.length_b   1.000
_cell.length_c   1.000
_cell.angle_alpha   90.00
_cell.angle_beta   90.00
_cell.angle_gamma   90.00
#
_symmetry.space_group_name_H-M   'P 1'
#
loop_
_entity.id
_entity.type
_entity.pdbx_description
1 polymer ?
#
loop_
_entity_poly.entity_id
_entity_poly.type
_entity_poly.pdbx_seq_one_letter_code
_entity_poly.pdbx_strand_id
1 'polypeptide(L)'
;MRKISMETDYMQIFVIFLLILIYFFSANTFRPYDYEPGVLFLLTFFHYAATVIFFYMAAIIMKKERDFTFQSFLFTFAYALIPTIIWFVINSWLYAFIPPPRTFSLMGKSFSLVYITFSIAMLSWKIILEYLAVRYATRFSFYSVVYSILFYLVAVIPYSIFMYSLRFFFILFL
;
A
#
# COMPACT_ATOMS: atom_id res chain seq x y z
N MET A 1 10.07 9.27 7.68
CA MET A 1 9.80 8.05 8.49
C MET A 1 10.31 8.13 9.93
N ARG A 2 11.56 8.53 10.22
CA ARG A 2 12.04 8.64 11.63
C ARG A 2 11.20 9.54 12.54
N LYS A 3 10.78 10.72 12.06
CA LYS A 3 9.88 11.60 12.82
C LYS A 3 8.48 10.99 12.95
N ILE A 4 7.98 10.45 11.84
CA ILE A 4 6.65 9.80 11.72
C ILE A 4 6.47 8.66 12.73
N SER A 5 7.49 7.84 13.00
CA SER A 5 7.38 6.77 14.00
C SER A 5 7.17 7.26 15.43
N MET A 6 7.45 8.54 15.71
CA MET A 6 7.25 9.16 17.03
C MET A 6 6.01 10.06 17.07
N GLU A 7 5.25 10.15 15.97
CA GLU A 7 4.05 10.96 15.91
C GLU A 7 2.93 10.36 16.78
N THR A 8 2.10 11.23 17.33
CA THR A 8 0.97 10.86 18.19
C THR A 8 -0.38 11.35 17.68
N ASP A 9 -0.38 12.08 16.57
CA ASP A 9 -1.59 12.67 16.02
C ASP A 9 -2.35 11.69 15.12
N TYR A 10 -3.30 10.96 15.72
CA TYR A 10 -4.13 9.98 15.01
C TYR A 10 -5.01 10.61 13.91
N MET A 11 -5.19 11.94 13.90
CA MET A 11 -5.90 12.62 12.81
C MET A 11 -5.20 12.41 11.47
N GLN A 12 -3.87 12.27 11.44
CA GLN A 12 -3.13 12.01 10.20
C GLN A 12 -3.53 10.67 9.58
N ILE A 13 -3.60 9.61 10.39
CA ILE A 13 -4.03 8.28 9.95
C ILE A 13 -5.49 8.34 9.48
N PHE A 14 -6.35 9.02 10.23
CA PHE A 14 -7.75 9.20 9.85
C PHE A 14 -7.89 9.90 8.50
N VAL A 15 -7.14 10.98 8.25
CA VAL A 15 -7.14 11.69 6.97
C VAL A 15 -6.68 10.79 5.82
N ILE A 16 -5.62 9.98 6.02
CA ILE A 16 -5.16 9.02 5.00
C ILE A 16 -6.27 8.02 4.65
N PHE A 17 -6.94 7.44 5.65
CA PHE A 17 -8.05 6.52 5.39
C PHE A 17 -9.27 7.21 4.79
N LEU A 18 -9.58 8.44 5.19
CA LEU A 18 -10.65 9.22 4.58
C LEU A 18 -10.37 9.46 3.09
N LEU A 19 -9.13 9.75 2.70
CA LEU A 19 -8.74 9.88 1.29
C LEU A 19 -8.90 8.57 0.52
N ILE A 20 -8.56 7.43 1.13
CA ILE A 20 -8.79 6.10 0.53
C ILE A 20 -10.29 5.85 0.32
N LEU A 21 -11.12 6.19 1.31
CA LEU A 21 -12.57 6.05 1.21
C LEU A 21 -13.13 6.91 0.06
N ILE A 22 -12.78 8.19 0.04
CA ILE A 22 -13.18 9.13 -1.04
C ILE A 22 -12.73 8.59 -2.40
N TYR A 23 -11.51 8.04 -2.49
CA TYR A 23 -11.01 7.42 -3.71
C TYR A 23 -11.90 6.27 -4.17
N PHE A 24 -12.25 5.31 -3.32
CA PHE A 24 -13.08 4.17 -3.73
C PHE A 24 -14.46 4.60 -4.22
N PHE A 25 -15.09 5.57 -3.54
CA PHE A 25 -16.37 6.12 -3.98
C PHE A 25 -16.25 6.82 -5.34
N SER A 26 -15.22 7.64 -5.52
CA SER A 26 -14.98 8.37 -6.77
C SER A 26 -14.66 7.41 -7.92
N ALA A 27 -13.81 6.42 -7.68
CA ALA A 27 -13.38 5.46 -8.68
C ALA A 27 -14.54 4.57 -9.17
N ASN A 28 -15.48 4.21 -8.28
CA ASN A 28 -16.68 3.46 -8.65
C ASN A 28 -17.59 4.21 -9.63
N THR A 29 -17.58 5.55 -9.61
CA THR A 29 -18.30 6.37 -10.60
C THR A 29 -17.69 6.23 -12.01
N PHE A 30 -16.36 6.15 -12.10
CA PHE A 30 -15.65 6.07 -13.38
C PHE A 30 -15.53 4.64 -13.92
N ARG A 31 -15.49 3.66 -13.02
CA ARG A 31 -15.40 2.23 -13.33
C ARG A 31 -16.24 1.46 -12.33
N PRO A 32 -17.44 0.96 -12.72
CA PRO A 32 -18.25 0.16 -11.81
C PRO A 32 -17.46 -1.09 -11.41
N TYR A 33 -17.26 -1.26 -10.11
CA TYR A 33 -16.60 -2.43 -9.56
C TYR A 33 -17.62 -3.55 -9.29
N ASP A 34 -17.14 -4.79 -9.26
CA ASP A 34 -17.95 -5.95 -8.86
C ASP A 34 -18.43 -5.87 -7.39
N TYR A 35 -17.76 -5.04 -6.58
CA TYR A 35 -18.01 -4.89 -5.14
C TYR A 35 -18.27 -3.44 -4.77
N GLU A 36 -19.14 -3.25 -3.78
CA GLU A 36 -19.44 -1.94 -3.19
C GLU A 36 -18.15 -1.25 -2.65
N PRO A 37 -17.99 0.07 -2.85
CA PRO A 37 -16.81 0.82 -2.40
C PRO A 37 -16.49 0.64 -0.91
N GLY A 38 -17.53 0.51 -0.07
CA GLY A 38 -17.37 0.28 1.37
C GLY A 38 -16.70 -1.06 1.69
N VAL A 39 -16.98 -2.11 0.91
CA VAL A 39 -16.35 -3.43 1.08
C VAL A 39 -14.87 -3.37 0.72
N LEU A 40 -14.52 -2.70 -0.38
CA LEU A 40 -13.13 -2.51 -0.79
C LEU A 40 -12.32 -1.69 0.24
N PHE A 41 -12.95 -0.67 0.82
CA PHE A 41 -12.37 0.12 1.92
C PHE A 41 -12.14 -0.73 3.16
N LEU A 42 -13.12 -1.53 3.60
CA LEU A 42 -12.96 -2.41 4.76
C LEU A 42 -11.85 -3.44 4.52
N LEU A 43 -11.77 -4.02 3.32
CA LEU A 43 -10.72 -4.97 2.98
C LEU A 43 -9.33 -4.33 3.02
N THR A 44 -9.22 -3.11 2.51
CA THR A 44 -8.01 -2.28 2.59
C THR A 44 -7.61 -2.02 4.03
N PHE A 45 -8.57 -1.66 4.88
CA PHE A 45 -8.35 -1.45 6.31
C PHE A 45 -7.89 -2.73 7.02
N PHE A 46 -8.54 -3.87 6.74
CA PHE A 46 -8.13 -5.16 7.29
C PHE A 46 -6.74 -5.59 6.82
N HIS A 47 -6.41 -5.38 5.55
CA HIS A 47 -5.08 -5.67 5.03
C HIS A 47 -3.99 -4.84 5.71
N TYR A 48 -4.25 -3.54 5.87
CA TYR A 48 -3.38 -2.64 6.63
C TYR A 48 -3.22 -3.11 8.08
N ALA A 49 -4.31 -3.40 8.78
CA ALA A 49 -4.27 -3.86 10.17
C ALA A 49 -3.52 -5.19 10.31
N ALA A 50 -3.76 -6.14 9.40
CA ALA A 50 -3.05 -7.42 9.35
C ALA A 50 -1.53 -7.21 9.14
N THR A 51 -1.14 -6.27 8.27
CA THR A 51 0.26 -5.93 8.02
C THR A 51 0.93 -5.34 9.26
N VAL A 52 0.27 -4.38 9.90
CA VAL A 52 0.76 -3.78 11.16
C VAL A 52 0.92 -4.84 12.24
N ILE A 53 -0.09 -5.69 12.44
CA ILE A 53 -0.08 -6.76 13.44
C ILE A 53 1.03 -7.77 13.12
N PHE A 54 1.18 -8.18 11.86
CA PHE A 54 2.22 -9.11 11.42
C PHE A 54 3.60 -8.59 11.78
N PHE A 55 3.94 -7.35 11.38
CA PHE A 55 5.25 -6.79 11.64
C PHE A 55 5.49 -6.51 13.13
N TYR A 56 4.45 -6.13 13.87
CA TYR A 56 4.54 -5.99 15.33
C TYR A 56 4.81 -7.35 16.01
N MET A 57 4.12 -8.42 15.61
CA MET A 57 4.37 -9.76 16.13
C MET A 57 5.75 -10.29 15.75
N ALA A 58 6.18 -10.10 14.50
CA ALA A 58 7.52 -10.44 14.05
C ALA A 58 8.57 -9.68 14.89
N ALA A 59 8.31 -8.42 15.24
CA ALA A 59 9.18 -7.63 16.09
C ALA A 59 9.35 -8.24 17.49
N ILE A 60 8.25 -8.69 18.10
CA ILE A 60 8.24 -9.34 19.42
C ILE A 60 9.02 -10.66 19.40
N ILE A 61 8.88 -11.46 18.33
CA ILE A 61 9.55 -12.76 18.23
C ILE A 61 11.06 -12.57 18.02
N MET A 62 11.46 -11.63 17.18
CA MET A 62 12.86 -11.46 16.77
C MET A 62 13.69 -10.62 17.74
N LYS A 63 13.07 -9.79 18.59
CA LYS A 63 13.79 -8.90 19.52
C LYS A 63 13.34 -9.10 20.96
N LYS A 64 14.30 -9.45 21.82
CA LYS A 64 14.08 -9.69 23.26
C LYS A 64 13.77 -8.41 24.04
N GLU A 65 14.30 -7.27 23.59
CA GLU A 65 14.11 -5.96 24.20
C GLU A 65 13.00 -5.16 23.49
N ARG A 66 11.97 -4.76 24.25
CA ARG A 66 10.75 -4.12 23.74
C ARG A 66 10.85 -2.59 23.68
N ASP A 67 11.81 -2.08 22.92
CA ASP A 67 11.99 -0.62 22.74
C ASP A 67 11.08 -0.02 21.64
N PHE A 68 10.13 -0.80 21.15
CA PHE A 68 9.22 -0.43 20.07
C PHE A 68 7.79 -0.37 20.58
N THR A 69 7.01 0.57 20.04
CA THR A 69 5.59 0.76 20.40
C THR A 69 4.71 0.37 19.23
N PHE A 70 3.55 -0.22 19.49
CA PHE A 70 2.56 -0.56 18.45
C PHE A 70 2.18 0.67 17.60
N GLN A 71 2.09 1.82 18.25
CA GLN A 71 1.85 3.12 17.62
C GLN A 71 2.89 3.44 16.53
N SER A 72 4.17 3.13 16.75
CA SER A 72 5.21 3.37 15.73
C SER A 72 4.90 2.63 14.43
N PHE A 73 4.35 1.42 14.50
CA PHE A 73 3.96 0.64 13.32
C PHE A 73 2.72 1.24 12.66
N LEU A 74 1.69 1.60 13.43
CA LEU A 74 0.49 2.24 12.88
C LEU A 74 0.86 3.48 12.04
N PHE A 75 1.64 4.40 12.60
CA PHE A 75 1.99 5.62 11.88
C PHE A 75 2.87 5.35 10.66
N THR A 76 3.93 4.55 10.78
CA THR A 76 4.84 4.35 9.65
C THR A 76 4.19 3.60 8.49
N PHE A 77 3.37 2.60 8.76
CA PHE A 77 2.64 1.86 7.73
C PHE A 77 1.50 2.68 7.12
N ALA A 78 0.81 3.53 7.89
CA ALA A 78 -0.22 4.40 7.33
C ALA A 78 0.40 5.36 6.29
N TYR A 79 1.57 5.93 6.59
CA TYR A 79 2.30 6.78 5.66
C TYR A 79 2.86 6.01 4.45
N ALA A 80 3.11 4.71 4.57
CA ALA A 80 3.52 3.87 3.44
C ALA A 80 2.37 3.64 2.43
N LEU A 81 1.12 3.96 2.76
CA LEU A 81 -0.03 3.93 1.83
C LEU A 81 -0.06 5.12 0.87
N ILE A 82 0.69 6.20 1.13
CA ILE A 82 0.65 7.42 0.32
C ILE A 82 1.00 7.17 -1.16
N PRO A 83 2.10 6.46 -1.51
CA PRO A 83 2.40 6.16 -2.91
C PRO A 83 1.27 5.40 -3.59
N THR A 84 0.64 4.46 -2.87
CA THR A 84 -0.50 3.69 -3.37
C THR A 84 -1.70 4.59 -3.69
N ILE A 85 -2.05 5.51 -2.78
CA ILE A 85 -3.13 6.49 -3.01
C ILE A 85 -2.82 7.37 -4.23
N ILE A 86 -1.60 7.90 -4.34
CA ILE A 86 -1.20 8.75 -5.46
C ILE A 86 -1.28 7.97 -6.79
N TRP A 87 -0.78 6.74 -6.80
CA TRP A 87 -0.82 5.87 -7.99
C TRP A 87 -2.27 5.59 -8.42
N PHE A 88 -3.15 5.28 -7.46
CA PHE A 88 -4.56 5.04 -7.70
C PHE A 88 -5.29 6.26 -8.28
N VAL A 89 -5.11 7.44 -7.66
CA VAL A 89 -5.72 8.69 -8.14
C VAL A 89 -5.26 8.99 -9.56
N ILE A 90 -3.95 8.93 -9.83
CA ILE A 90 -3.40 9.20 -11.15
C ILE A 90 -3.92 8.19 -12.18
N ASN A 91 -4.02 6.91 -11.84
CA ASN A 91 -4.55 5.91 -12.77
C ASN A 91 -6.04 6.08 -13.09
N SER A 92 -6.84 6.44 -12.08
CA SER A 92 -8.26 6.74 -12.31
C SER A 92 -8.43 7.98 -13.19
N TRP A 93 -7.60 9.01 -12.97
CA TRP A 93 -7.57 10.20 -13.84
C TRP A 93 -7.13 9.86 -15.25
N LEU A 94 -6.01 9.15 -15.41
CA LEU A 94 -5.50 8.73 -16.71
C LEU A 94 -6.54 7.92 -17.46
N TYR A 95 -7.28 7.03 -16.80
CA TYR A 95 -8.35 6.29 -17.44
C TYR A 95 -9.52 7.15 -17.89
N ALA A 96 -9.94 8.11 -17.06
CA ALA A 96 -11.07 8.98 -17.37
C ALA A 96 -10.76 9.90 -18.56
N PHE A 97 -9.54 10.45 -18.64
CA PHE A 97 -9.17 11.44 -19.66
C PHE A 97 -8.48 10.82 -20.89
N ILE A 98 -7.64 9.81 -20.69
CA ILE A 98 -6.81 9.19 -21.74
C ILE A 98 -6.96 7.66 -21.64
N PRO A 99 -8.10 7.10 -22.08
CA PRO A 99 -8.27 5.66 -22.07
C PRO A 99 -7.10 5.03 -22.84
N PRO A 100 -6.47 3.97 -22.30
CA PRO A 100 -5.24 3.43 -22.84
C PRO A 100 -5.44 3.09 -24.32
N PRO A 101 -4.69 3.71 -25.23
CA PRO A 101 -4.87 3.51 -26.66
C PRO A 101 -4.56 2.05 -26.99
N ARG A 102 -5.58 1.31 -27.42
CA ARG A 102 -5.45 -0.11 -27.84
C ARG A 102 -4.84 -0.26 -29.24
N THR A 103 -4.12 0.76 -29.70
CA THR A 103 -3.59 0.86 -31.07
C THR A 103 -2.07 0.99 -31.04
N PHE A 104 -1.39 0.41 -32.03
CA PHE A 104 0.08 0.50 -32.19
C PHE A 104 0.59 1.87 -32.67
N SER A 105 -0.20 2.93 -32.48
CA SER A 105 0.17 4.29 -32.86
C SER A 105 1.37 4.78 -32.04
N LEU A 106 2.14 5.72 -32.61
CA LEU A 106 3.28 6.34 -31.93
C LEU A 106 2.86 6.98 -30.59
N MET A 107 1.71 7.67 -30.60
CA MET A 107 1.12 8.28 -29.41
C MET A 107 0.80 7.22 -28.35
N GLY A 108 0.25 6.08 -28.75
CA GLY A 108 -0.05 4.98 -27.82
C GLY A 108 1.20 4.37 -27.18
N LYS A 109 2.24 4.11 -27.97
CA LYS A 109 3.53 3.61 -27.44
C LYS A 109 4.15 4.59 -26.44
N SER A 110 4.12 5.89 -26.73
CA SER A 110 4.66 6.91 -25.83
C SER A 110 3.90 6.98 -24.51
N PHE A 111 2.56 6.91 -24.56
CA PHE A 111 1.72 6.89 -23.37
C PHE A 111 1.98 5.64 -22.51
N SER A 112 2.06 4.46 -23.11
CA SER A 112 2.38 3.21 -22.40
C SER A 112 3.74 3.28 -21.72
N LEU A 113 4.77 3.86 -22.37
CA LEU A 113 6.08 4.03 -21.77
C LEU A 113 6.01 4.92 -20.52
N VAL A 114 5.38 6.09 -20.62
CA VAL A 114 5.21 7.01 -19.49
C VAL A 114 4.46 6.34 -18.34
N TYR A 115 3.36 5.64 -18.64
CA TYR A 115 2.55 4.94 -17.65
C TYR A 115 3.34 3.85 -16.91
N ILE A 116 4.11 3.04 -17.65
CA ILE A 116 4.94 1.97 -17.07
C ILE A 116 6.04 2.56 -16.20
N THR A 117 6.76 3.57 -16.70
CA THR A 117 7.81 4.24 -15.92
C THR A 117 7.25 4.84 -14.64
N PHE A 118 6.11 5.53 -14.71
CA PHE A 118 5.42 6.07 -13.55
C PHE A 118 5.05 4.96 -12.56
N SER A 119 4.45 3.86 -13.02
CA SER A 119 4.05 2.74 -12.16
C SER A 119 5.25 2.08 -11.47
N ILE A 120 6.37 1.88 -12.18
CA ILE A 120 7.60 1.35 -11.60
C ILE A 120 8.18 2.32 -10.56
N ALA A 121 8.14 3.62 -10.82
CA ALA A 121 8.61 4.62 -9.87
C ALA A 121 7.77 4.61 -8.58
N MET A 122 6.43 4.54 -8.70
CA MET A 122 5.52 4.46 -7.55
C MET A 122 5.70 3.15 -6.77
N LEU A 123 5.85 2.02 -7.45
CA LEU A 123 6.14 0.74 -6.82
C LEU A 123 7.48 0.77 -6.06
N SER A 124 8.52 1.32 -6.69
CA SER A 124 9.84 1.47 -6.06
C SER A 124 9.76 2.36 -4.82
N TRP A 125 9.00 3.46 -4.90
CA TRP A 125 8.76 4.33 -3.76
C TRP A 125 8.03 3.61 -2.63
N LYS A 126 6.99 2.82 -2.95
CA LYS A 126 6.28 1.99 -1.97
C LYS A 126 7.23 1.04 -1.24
N ILE A 127 8.04 0.27 -1.98
CA ILE A 127 9.00 -0.69 -1.41
C ILE A 127 9.99 0.02 -0.47
N ILE A 128 10.50 1.20 -0.87
CA ILE A 128 11.39 1.99 -0.02
C ILE A 128 10.68 2.43 1.25
N LEU A 129 9.43 2.91 1.16
CA LEU A 129 8.68 3.33 2.35
C LEU A 129 8.35 2.16 3.28
N GLU A 130 7.99 0.99 2.76
CA GLU A 130 7.77 -0.22 3.56
C GLU A 130 9.05 -0.65 4.29
N TYR A 131 10.18 -0.70 3.59
CA TYR A 131 11.48 -0.99 4.19
C TYR A 131 11.79 0.00 5.32
N LEU A 132 11.60 1.30 5.09
CA LEU A 132 11.85 2.33 6.10
C LEU A 132 10.82 2.23 7.24
N ALA A 133 9.57 1.87 6.97
CA ALA A 133 8.53 1.72 7.97
C ALA A 133 8.89 0.62 8.96
N VAL A 134 9.28 -0.56 8.46
CA VAL A 134 9.76 -1.68 9.29
C VAL A 134 11.01 -1.26 10.05
N ARG A 135 12.02 -0.70 9.37
CA ARG A 135 13.29 -0.32 9.98
C ARG A 135 13.12 0.68 11.12
N TYR A 136 12.31 1.72 10.94
CA TYR A 136 12.14 2.76 11.96
C TYR A 136 11.17 2.35 13.06
N ALA A 137 10.16 1.53 12.78
CA ALA A 137 9.26 1.02 13.81
C ALA A 137 9.96 0.01 14.74
N THR A 138 10.80 -0.87 14.18
CA THR A 138 11.46 -1.95 14.93
C THR A 138 12.86 -1.60 15.43
N ARG A 139 13.54 -0.64 14.78
CA ARG A 139 14.98 -0.35 14.91
C ARG A 139 15.87 -1.57 14.61
N PHE A 140 15.41 -2.43 13.72
CA PHE A 140 16.15 -3.62 13.28
C PHE A 140 17.41 -3.30 12.49
N SER A 141 18.36 -4.25 12.55
CA SER A 141 19.49 -4.30 11.63
C SER A 141 19.00 -4.52 10.19
N PHE A 142 19.83 -4.19 9.20
CA PHE A 142 19.49 -4.37 7.78
C PHE A 142 19.00 -5.79 7.48
N TYR A 143 19.76 -6.81 7.89
CA TYR A 143 19.42 -8.21 7.63
C TYR A 143 18.12 -8.63 8.31
N SER A 144 17.90 -8.20 9.55
CA SER A 144 16.66 -8.51 10.28
C SER A 144 15.43 -7.92 9.57
N VAL A 145 15.52 -6.70 9.06
CA VAL A 145 14.44 -6.09 8.24
C VAL A 145 14.17 -6.92 6.99
N VAL A 146 15.23 -7.29 6.25
CA VAL A 146 15.10 -8.10 5.04
C VAL A 146 14.44 -9.44 5.34
N TYR A 147 14.86 -10.15 6.40
CA TYR A 147 14.23 -11.41 6.79
C TYR A 147 12.77 -11.25 7.19
N SER A 148 12.40 -10.19 7.92
CA SER A 148 11.00 -9.92 8.26
C SER A 148 10.14 -9.65 7.02
N ILE A 149 10.67 -8.91 6.03
CA ILE A 149 9.98 -8.64 4.77
C ILE A 149 9.83 -9.93 3.95
N LEU A 150 10.89 -10.75 3.84
CA LEU A 150 10.81 -12.04 3.14
C LEU A 150 9.78 -12.96 3.80
N PHE A 151 9.75 -13.00 5.14
CA PHE A 151 8.76 -13.78 5.88
C PHE A 151 7.33 -13.25 5.65
N TYR A 152 7.16 -11.93 5.59
CA TYR A 152 5.89 -11.30 5.23
C TYR A 152 5.44 -11.69 3.81
N LEU A 153 6.35 -11.69 2.82
CA LEU A 153 6.03 -12.08 1.44
C LEU A 153 5.54 -13.53 1.34
N VAL A 154 6.09 -14.45 2.14
CA VAL A 154 5.62 -15.84 2.19
C VAL A 154 4.15 -15.91 2.64
N ALA A 155 3.69 -15.03 3.52
CA ALA A 155 2.30 -14.96 3.94
C ALA A 155 1.41 -14.20 2.92
N VAL A 156 1.92 -13.10 2.36
CA VAL A 156 1.16 -12.23 1.45
C VAL A 156 0.96 -12.82 0.07
N ILE A 157 1.91 -13.57 -0.48
CA ILE A 157 1.79 -14.16 -1.83
C ILE A 157 0.58 -15.11 -1.90
N PRO A 158 0.41 -16.11 -1.01
CA PRO A 158 -0.77 -16.97 -1.01
C PRO A 158 -2.07 -16.19 -0.79
N TYR A 159 -2.06 -15.24 0.14
CA TYR A 159 -3.21 -14.36 0.41
C TYR A 159 -3.59 -13.57 -0.86
N SER A 160 -2.61 -13.06 -1.59
CA SER A 160 -2.81 -12.30 -2.83
C SER A 160 -3.42 -13.18 -3.92
N ILE A 161 -2.92 -14.41 -4.09
CA ILE A 161 -3.48 -15.38 -5.05
C ILE A 161 -4.94 -15.72 -4.69
N PHE A 162 -5.24 -15.89 -3.40
CA PHE A 162 -6.60 -16.12 -2.93
C PHE A 162 -7.53 -14.91 -3.18
N MET A 163 -7.06 -13.69 -2.93
CA MET A 163 -7.84 -12.49 -3.23
C MET A 163 -8.07 -12.28 -4.73
N TYR A 164 -7.08 -12.65 -5.54
CA TYR A 164 -7.20 -12.61 -6.99
C TYR A 164 -8.29 -13.56 -7.51
N SER A 165 -8.39 -14.78 -6.96
CA SER A 165 -9.43 -15.74 -7.36
C SER A 165 -10.85 -15.25 -7.00
N LEU A 166 -10.96 -14.46 -5.93
CA LEU A 166 -12.19 -13.77 -5.51
C LEU A 166 -12.46 -12.47 -6.28
N ARG A 167 -11.70 -12.15 -7.34
CA ARG A 167 -11.83 -10.92 -8.15
C ARG A 167 -11.59 -9.61 -7.39
N PHE A 168 -10.96 -9.66 -6.22
CA PHE A 168 -10.49 -8.48 -5.48
C PHE A 168 -9.19 -7.91 -6.06
N PHE A 169 -9.14 -7.72 -7.39
CA PHE A 169 -7.95 -7.33 -8.15
C PHE A 169 -7.27 -6.04 -7.66
N PHE A 170 -8.02 -5.16 -7.00
CA PHE A 170 -7.54 -3.83 -6.60
C PHE A 170 -6.80 -3.82 -5.25
N ILE A 171 -6.97 -4.85 -4.41
CA ILE A 171 -6.29 -4.92 -3.10
C ILE A 171 -4.85 -5.45 -3.23
N LEU A 172 -4.49 -6.12 -4.34
CA LEU A 172 -3.18 -6.73 -4.54
C LEU A 172 -1.99 -5.76 -4.48
N PHE A 173 -2.24 -4.46 -4.66
CA PHE A 173 -1.23 -3.39 -4.61
C PHE A 173 -1.23 -2.61 -3.30
N LEU A 174 -2.07 -2.99 -2.33
CA LEU A 174 -2.11 -2.35 -1.01
C LEU A 174 -1.22 -3.08 -0.02
#